data_AF-A0A967E6T5-F1
#
_entry.id   AF-A0A967E6T5-F1
#
_cell.length_a   1.000
_cell.length_b   1.000
_cell.length_c   1.000
_cell.angle_alpha   90.00
_cell.angle_beta   90.00
_cell.angle_gamma   90.00
#
_symmetry.space_group_name_H-M   'P 1'
#
loop_
_entity.id
_entity.type
_entity.pdbx_description
1 polymer ?
#
loop_
_entity_poly.entity_id
_entity_poly.type
_entity_poly.pdbx_seq_one_letter_code
_entity_poly.pdbx_strand_id
1 'polypeptide(L)'
;MSEPKDITIALNVRLKPSDSSAHPHAVNYTNVGISQNIAYLDFGFIEPAFLAAIAKTAKESQAAPKGLEGHLVTRVAMDVGALVRLQQQIQQVLVGLRAAKQPKAKEQG
;
A
#
# COMPACT_ATOMS: atom_id res chain seq x y z
N MET A 1 -39.17 -26.75 3.80
CA MET A 1 -37.99 -26.48 2.96
C MET A 1 -37.06 -25.59 3.79
N SER A 2 -35.97 -26.13 4.34
CA SER A 2 -35.05 -25.34 5.18
C SER A 2 -34.11 -24.54 4.27
N GLU A 3 -33.95 -23.24 4.55
CA GLU A 3 -33.04 -22.36 3.81
C GLU A 3 -31.58 -22.83 3.97
N PRO A 4 -30.74 -22.71 2.93
CA PRO A 4 -29.32 -23.03 3.04
C PRO A 4 -28.67 -22.13 4.09
N LYS A 5 -28.03 -22.74 5.09
CA LYS A 5 -27.28 -22.00 6.11
C LYS A 5 -25.90 -21.68 5.55
N ASP A 6 -25.58 -20.40 5.38
CA ASP A 6 -24.25 -19.99 4.95
C ASP A 6 -23.21 -20.40 5.99
N ILE A 7 -22.14 -21.07 5.53
CA ILE A 7 -21.03 -21.54 6.35
C ILE A 7 -19.78 -20.72 5.99
N THR A 8 -19.26 -19.96 6.94
CA THR A 8 -17.98 -19.27 6.81
C THR A 8 -16.84 -20.22 7.19
N ILE A 9 -15.86 -20.39 6.30
CA ILE A 9 -14.68 -21.24 6.53
C ILE A 9 -13.43 -20.36 6.56
N ALA A 10 -12.59 -20.51 7.59
CA ALA A 10 -11.29 -19.86 7.65
C ALA A 10 -10.30 -20.57 6.70
N LEU A 11 -9.76 -19.84 5.72
CA LEU A 11 -8.82 -20.38 4.75
C LEU A 11 -7.46 -19.69 4.84
N ASN A 12 -6.41 -20.50 4.96
CA ASN A 12 -5.03 -20.02 4.83
C ASN A 12 -4.64 -19.96 3.35
N VAL A 13 -4.41 -18.75 2.84
CA VAL A 13 -3.98 -18.55 1.45
C VAL A 13 -2.44 -18.44 1.42
N ARG A 14 -1.80 -19.30 0.62
CA ARG A 14 -0.36 -19.21 0.34
C ARG A 14 -0.15 -19.02 -1.16
N LEU A 15 0.48 -17.92 -1.54
CA LEU A 15 0.83 -17.62 -2.93
C LEU A 15 2.19 -18.23 -3.28
N LYS A 16 2.32 -18.73 -4.52
CA LYS A 16 3.62 -19.06 -5.12
C LYS A 16 4.05 -17.90 -6.01
N PRO A 17 5.34 -17.52 -6.02
CA PRO A 17 5.87 -16.57 -6.99
C PRO A 17 5.52 -16.97 -8.43
N SER A 18 5.14 -16.00 -9.26
CA SER A 18 4.94 -16.24 -10.69
C SER A 18 6.27 -16.38 -11.43
N ASP A 19 7.35 -15.76 -10.94
CA ASP A 19 8.69 -15.79 -11.53
C ASP A 19 9.80 -16.04 -10.49
N SER A 20 10.93 -16.54 -10.98
CA SER A 20 12.13 -16.90 -10.20
C SER A 20 12.75 -15.72 -9.43
N SER A 21 12.49 -14.49 -9.85
CA SER A 21 13.11 -13.29 -9.29
C SER A 21 12.19 -12.51 -8.35
N ALA A 22 11.18 -13.15 -7.74
CA ALA A 22 10.21 -12.51 -6.82
C ALA A 22 10.82 -11.98 -5.50
N HIS A 23 12.06 -11.51 -5.57
CA HIS A 23 12.65 -10.62 -4.61
C HIS A 23 11.77 -9.37 -4.48
N PRO A 24 11.50 -8.92 -3.25
CA PRO A 24 10.85 -7.65 -3.02
C PRO A 24 11.64 -6.51 -3.69
N HIS A 25 10.96 -5.71 -4.49
CA HIS A 25 11.52 -4.46 -5.00
C HIS A 25 11.22 -3.32 -4.03
N ALA A 26 12.20 -2.41 -3.86
CA ALA A 26 11.99 -1.20 -3.08
C ALA A 26 11.07 -0.24 -3.83
N VAL A 27 10.06 0.27 -3.13
CA VAL A 27 9.08 1.23 -3.64
C VAL A 27 8.98 2.35 -2.62
N ASN A 28 9.05 3.60 -3.08
CA ASN A 28 8.92 4.79 -2.23
C ASN A 28 7.90 5.80 -2.77
N TYR A 29 7.25 5.47 -3.89
CA TYR A 29 6.14 6.22 -4.45
C TYR A 29 4.96 5.27 -4.68
N THR A 30 3.77 5.71 -4.25
CA THR A 30 2.52 5.00 -4.51
C THR A 30 1.46 5.95 -5.02
N ASN A 31 0.67 5.51 -5.99
CA ASN A 31 -0.45 6.27 -6.52
C ASN A 31 -1.64 5.36 -6.80
N VAL A 32 -2.86 5.87 -6.66
CA VAL A 32 -4.09 5.14 -6.94
C VAL A 32 -4.94 5.96 -7.89
N GLY A 33 -5.20 5.40 -9.07
CA GLY A 33 -6.15 5.94 -10.05
C GLY A 33 -7.36 5.02 -10.20
N ILE A 34 -8.51 5.57 -10.61
CA ILE A 34 -9.72 4.80 -10.88
C ILE A 34 -10.21 5.12 -12.30
N SER A 35 -10.51 4.08 -13.07
CA SER A 35 -11.17 4.20 -14.37
C SER A 35 -12.08 3.00 -14.59
N GLN A 36 -13.32 3.23 -15.04
CA GLN A 36 -14.27 2.17 -15.41
C GLN A 36 -14.44 1.08 -14.32
N ASN A 37 -14.54 1.48 -13.05
CA ASN A 37 -14.67 0.60 -11.88
C ASN A 37 -13.47 -0.35 -11.63
N ILE A 38 -12.32 -0.03 -12.22
CA ILE A 38 -11.03 -0.66 -11.94
C ILE A 38 -10.12 0.37 -11.27
N ALA A 39 -9.52 -0.04 -10.16
CA ALA A 39 -8.45 0.69 -9.49
C ALA A 39 -7.09 0.25 -10.05
N TYR A 40 -6.27 1.23 -10.41
CA TYR A 40 -4.88 1.05 -10.81
C TYR A 40 -3.98 1.58 -9.70
N LEU A 41 -3.23 0.68 -9.06
CA LEU A 41 -2.27 1.01 -8.02
C LEU A 41 -0.87 0.94 -8.62
N ASP A 42 -0.22 2.10 -8.67
CA ASP A 42 1.16 2.22 -9.10
C ASP A 42 2.08 2.20 -7.91
N PHE A 43 3.08 1.35 -8.00
CA PHE A 43 4.20 1.27 -7.09
C PHE A 43 5.45 1.64 -7.88
N GLY A 44 6.08 2.74 -7.52
CA GLY A 44 7.26 3.26 -8.19
C GLY A 44 8.41 3.61 -7.25
N PHE A 45 9.56 3.84 -7.86
CA PHE A 45 10.74 4.34 -7.18
C PHE A 45 11.15 5.69 -7.76
N ILE A 46 11.25 6.68 -6.90
CA ILE A 46 11.76 8.00 -7.21
C ILE A 46 13.09 8.15 -6.47
N GLU A 47 14.15 8.55 -7.17
CA GLU A 47 15.45 8.73 -6.55
C GLU A 47 15.38 9.74 -5.39
N PRO A 48 15.80 9.36 -4.16
CA PRO A 48 15.70 10.25 -2.99
C PRO A 48 16.44 11.59 -3.18
N ALA A 49 17.51 11.61 -3.96
CA ALA A 49 18.24 12.83 -4.29
C ALA A 49 17.37 13.85 -5.04
N PHE A 50 16.51 13.40 -5.95
CA PHE A 50 15.59 14.29 -6.66
C PHE A 50 14.50 14.83 -5.73
N LEU A 51 13.97 14.02 -4.82
CA LEU A 51 13.02 14.48 -3.80
C LEU A 51 13.66 15.55 -2.88
N ALA A 52 14.91 15.34 -2.48
CA ALA A 52 15.66 16.28 -1.65
C ALA A 52 15.92 17.61 -2.39
N ALA A 53 16.26 17.55 -3.67
CA ALA A 53 16.46 18.74 -4.50
C ALA A 53 15.16 19.56 -4.62
N ILE A 54 14.01 18.91 -4.87
CA ILE A 54 12.71 19.58 -4.93
C ILE A 54 12.36 20.22 -3.58
N ALA A 55 12.56 19.51 -2.47
CA ALA A 55 12.31 20.04 -1.15
C ALA A 55 13.18 21.28 -0.84
N LYS A 56 14.43 21.31 -1.34
CA LYS A 56 15.32 22.48 -1.22
C LYS A 56 14.81 23.66 -2.07
N THR A 57 14.50 23.44 -3.35
CA THR A 57 13.96 24.48 -4.25
C THR A 57 12.67 25.09 -3.70
N ALA A 58 11.77 24.26 -3.14
CA ALA A 58 10.54 24.73 -2.51
C ALA A 58 10.81 25.61 -1.27
N LYS A 59 11.78 25.24 -0.43
CA LYS A 59 12.20 26.07 0.72
C LYS A 59 12.81 27.41 0.28
N GLU A 60 13.52 27.42 -0.83
CA GLU A 60 14.15 28.62 -1.40
C GLU A 60 13.16 29.52 -2.17
N SER A 61 11.85 29.20 -2.11
CA SER A 61 10.78 29.91 -2.85
C SER A 61 11.02 30.01 -4.35
N GLN A 62 11.83 29.10 -4.88
CA GLN A 62 12.07 28.95 -6.30
C GLN A 62 10.96 28.09 -6.92
N ALA A 63 10.70 28.29 -8.22
CA ALA A 63 9.69 27.51 -8.92
C ALA A 63 10.09 26.02 -8.91
N ALA A 64 9.24 25.19 -8.30
CA ALA A 64 9.42 23.74 -8.33
C ALA A 64 9.28 23.22 -9.78
N PRO A 65 9.97 22.12 -10.12
CA PRO A 65 9.83 21.51 -11.45
C PRO A 65 8.39 21.07 -11.70
N LYS A 66 7.93 21.22 -12.95
CA LYS A 66 6.54 20.88 -13.36
C LYS A 66 6.25 19.37 -13.35
N GLY A 67 7.28 18.55 -13.27
CA GLY A 67 7.19 17.10 -13.25
C GLY A 67 8.43 16.48 -12.61
N LEU A 68 8.28 15.25 -12.16
CA LEU A 68 9.33 14.44 -11.54
C LEU A 68 9.30 13.06 -12.19
N GLU A 69 10.44 12.63 -12.71
CA GLU A 69 10.59 11.29 -13.25
C GLU A 69 10.83 10.27 -12.14
N GLY A 70 10.34 9.05 -12.37
CA GLY A 70 10.55 7.91 -11.50
C GLY A 70 10.38 6.62 -12.31
N HIS A 71 10.73 5.51 -11.69
CA HIS A 71 10.62 4.17 -12.28
C HIS A 71 9.34 3.50 -11.81
N LEU A 72 8.48 3.08 -12.74
CA LEU A 72 7.36 2.20 -12.42
C LEU A 72 7.91 0.81 -12.10
N VAL A 73 7.76 0.36 -10.86
CA VAL A 73 8.21 -0.96 -10.40
C VAL A 73 7.11 -1.99 -10.66
N THR A 74 5.86 -1.64 -10.35
CA THR A 74 4.71 -2.51 -10.57
C THR A 74 3.42 -1.70 -10.67
N ARG A 75 2.50 -2.15 -11.53
CA ARG A 75 1.13 -1.67 -11.61
C ARG A 75 0.18 -2.83 -11.33
N VAL A 76 -0.71 -2.65 -10.36
CA VAL A 76 -1.77 -3.61 -10.05
C VAL A 76 -3.10 -3.06 -10.52
N ALA A 77 -3.85 -3.84 -11.29
CA ALA A 77 -5.24 -3.57 -11.62
C ALA A 77 -6.15 -4.45 -10.76
N MET A 78 -7.15 -3.86 -10.11
CA MET A 78 -8.12 -4.59 -9.29
C MET A 78 -9.49 -3.95 -9.34
N ASP A 79 -10.54 -4.71 -9.03
CA ASP A 79 -11.88 -4.14 -8.87
C ASP A 79 -11.92 -3.20 -7.64
N VAL A 80 -12.81 -2.21 -7.69
CA VAL A 80 -12.98 -1.26 -6.57
C VAL A 80 -13.38 -1.98 -5.27
N GLY A 81 -14.09 -3.10 -5.34
CA GLY A 81 -14.41 -3.91 -4.16
C GLY A 81 -13.18 -4.53 -3.50
N ALA A 82 -12.22 -5.02 -4.29
CA ALA A 82 -10.92 -5.47 -3.80
C ALA A 82 -10.10 -4.33 -3.21
N LEU A 83 -10.15 -3.13 -3.79
CA LEU A 83 -9.49 -1.95 -3.22
C LEU A 83 -10.01 -1.62 -1.81
N VAL A 84 -11.32 -1.67 -1.59
CA VAL A 84 -11.92 -1.46 -0.26
C VAL A 84 -11.43 -2.50 0.74
N ARG A 85 -11.37 -3.78 0.34
CA ARG A 85 -10.81 -4.84 1.21
C ARG A 85 -9.34 -4.62 1.52
N LEU A 86 -8.54 -4.21 0.53
CA LEU A 86 -7.13 -3.87 0.72
C LEU A 86 -6.96 -2.72 1.72
N GLN A 87 -7.77 -1.66 1.61
CA GLN A 87 -7.77 -0.55 2.57
C GLN A 87 -8.00 -1.05 4.00
N GLN A 88 -9.03 -1.89 4.21
CA GLN A 88 -9.36 -2.43 5.52
C GLN A 88 -8.21 -3.28 6.09
N GLN A 89 -7.58 -4.12 5.27
CA GLN A 89 -6.42 -4.92 5.68
C GLN A 89 -5.23 -4.04 6.11
N ILE A 90 -4.91 -3.00 5.33
CA ILE A 90 -3.84 -2.05 5.68
C ILE A 90 -4.16 -1.36 7.00
N GLN A 91 -5.40 -0.89 7.18
CA GLN A 91 -5.82 -0.26 8.44
C GLN A 91 -5.66 -1.19 9.63
N GLN A 92 -6.08 -2.46 9.52
CA GLN A 92 -5.92 -3.46 10.58
C GLN A 92 -4.45 -3.68 10.94
N VAL A 93 -3.56 -3.79 9.95
CA VAL A 93 -2.12 -3.91 10.17
C VAL A 93 -1.58 -2.68 10.92
N LEU A 94 -1.92 -1.47 10.46
CA LEU A 94 -1.44 -0.23 11.08
C LEU A 94 -1.94 -0.07 12.52
N VAL A 95 -3.19 -0.44 12.82
CA VAL A 95 -3.73 -0.46 14.18
C VAL A 95 -2.97 -1.46 15.06
N GLY A 96 -2.74 -2.67 14.56
CA GLY A 96 -1.95 -3.68 15.28
C GLY A 96 -0.53 -3.22 15.61
N LEU A 97 0.13 -2.54 14.68
CA LEU A 97 1.47 -1.97 14.91
C LEU A 97 1.48 -0.86 15.96
N ARG A 98 0.41 -0.05 16.05
CA ARG A 98 0.28 0.97 17.10
C ARG A 98 0.05 0.35 18.48
N ALA A 99 -0.82 -0.66 18.55
CA ALA A 99 -1.09 -1.39 19.79
C ALA A 99 0.17 -2.09 20.33
N ALA A 100 1.00 -2.67 19.46
CA ALA A 100 2.28 -3.28 19.84
C ALA A 100 3.32 -2.26 20.33
N LYS A 101 3.22 -0.98 19.92
CA LYS A 101 4.12 0.10 20.35
C LYS A 101 3.72 0.74 21.68
N GLN A 102 2.51 0.51 22.18
CA GLN A 102 2.13 0.95 23.52
C GLN A 102 2.56 -0.13 24.53
N PRO A 103 3.52 0.16 25.43
CA PRO A 103 3.79 -0.74 26.54
C PRO A 103 2.50 -0.87 27.34
N LYS A 104 2.12 -2.10 27.71
CA LYS A 104 1.06 -2.32 28.71
C LYS A 104 1.40 -1.47 29.93
N ALA A 105 0.64 -0.40 30.17
CA ALA A 105 0.73 0.33 31.41
C ALA A 105 0.35 -0.64 32.53
N LYS A 106 1.34 -1.00 33.33
CA LYS A 106 1.29 -1.76 34.59
C LYS A 106 -0.13 -2.06 35.09
N GLU A 107 -0.53 -3.34 35.01
CA GLU A 107 -1.42 -3.89 36.02
C GLU A 107 -0.60 -3.92 37.32
N GLN A 108 -0.92 -2.96 38.20
CA GLN A 108 -0.53 -2.99 39.60
C GLN A 108 -1.40 -4.03 40.31
N GLY A 109 -0.76 -4.90 41.08
CA GLY A 109 -1.36 -5.84 42.02
C GLY A 109 -0.25 -6.49 42.82
#